data_AF-A0A6V8MZP3-F1
#
_entry.id   AF-A0A6V8MZP3-F1
#
_cell.length_a   1.000
_cell.length_b   1.000
_cell.length_c   1.000
_cell.angle_alpha   90.00
_cell.angle_beta   90.00
_cell.angle_gamma   90.00
#
_symmetry.space_group_name_H-M   'P 1'
#
loop_
_entity.id
_entity.type
_entity.pdbx_description
1 polymer ?
#
loop_
_entity_poly.entity_id
_entity_poly.type
_entity_poly.pdbx_seq_one_letter_code
_entity_poly.pdbx_strand_id
1 'polypeptide(L)'
;MKPLLRTLCTLLILLGTAALPSFAADKIRSLCELHYPTDYLYEWDCVKVTGKDTPYKIFGKQWQDGLRFNRMDRRHFLAGMSVKVPRHMEDIRDFNPMPPLYYEAEKEPQLILIDQNEMFLGAYEFGVLVFSAPVAVGVDEYRLKNGSYRVDSVDPVHESSLYPVEGTDRPYPMHYGLRFHVDKRDDGWTSYWIHGRDLPGYPASHGCIGLTDEEMQLAYYGEPAKPLLMDAKKLYQWAVGNRDTGALQRLRGPAVIIMGEPQVPPEQLRPVSSSTVVSPAQAGAPGRAPGR
;
A
#
# COMPACT_ATOMS: atom_id res chain seq x y z
N MET A 1 -50.51 -20.51 -36.56
CA MET A 1 -50.61 -19.15 -35.99
C MET A 1 -50.76 -19.25 -34.48
N LYS A 2 -49.85 -18.60 -33.73
CA LYS A 2 -49.86 -18.39 -32.27
C LYS A 2 -49.83 -19.68 -31.43
N PRO A 3 -48.63 -20.22 -31.16
CA PRO A 3 -48.00 -19.81 -29.90
C PRO A 3 -46.46 -19.69 -29.97
N LEU A 4 -45.89 -19.22 -31.09
CA LEU A 4 -44.47 -18.82 -31.16
C LEU A 4 -44.19 -17.47 -30.46
N LEU A 5 -45.21 -16.84 -29.85
CA LEU A 5 -45.12 -15.49 -29.29
C LEU A 5 -44.88 -15.46 -27.77
N ARG A 6 -44.80 -16.61 -27.09
CA ARG A 6 -44.56 -16.67 -25.63
C ARG A 6 -43.12 -16.98 -25.23
N THR A 7 -42.30 -17.47 -26.15
CA THR A 7 -40.89 -17.80 -25.85
C THR A 7 -39.92 -16.64 -26.12
N LEU A 8 -40.38 -15.57 -26.77
CA LEU A 8 -39.53 -14.42 -27.13
C LEU A 8 -39.51 -13.32 -26.05
N CYS A 9 -40.49 -13.27 -25.14
CA CYS A 9 -40.55 -12.25 -24.09
C CYS A 9 -39.79 -12.62 -22.80
N THR A 10 -39.49 -13.91 -22.58
CA THR A 10 -38.67 -14.34 -21.43
C THR A 10 -37.17 -14.30 -21.70
N LEU A 11 -36.75 -14.17 -22.98
CA LEU A 11 -35.33 -14.07 -23.35
C LEU A 11 -34.79 -12.63 -23.36
N LEU A 12 -35.65 -11.62 -23.24
CA LEU A 12 -35.29 -10.20 -23.31
C LEU A 12 -35.24 -9.48 -21.96
N ILE A 13 -35.53 -10.18 -20.86
CA ILE A 13 -35.43 -9.64 -19.48
C ILE A 13 -34.15 -10.11 -18.76
N LEU A 14 -33.38 -11.03 -19.36
CA LEU A 14 -32.08 -11.49 -18.82
C LEU A 14 -30.86 -10.92 -19.57
N LEU A 15 -31.06 -10.02 -20.53
CA LEU A 15 -29.99 -9.30 -21.24
C LEU A 15 -29.85 -7.84 -20.78
N GLY A 16 -30.23 -7.57 -19.53
CA GLY A 16 -29.89 -6.35 -18.81
C GLY A 16 -28.63 -6.56 -17.97
N THR A 17 -27.53 -7.01 -18.60
CA THR A 17 -26.21 -6.89 -18.00
C THR A 17 -25.90 -5.40 -17.88
N ALA A 18 -26.29 -4.80 -16.76
CA ALA A 18 -25.58 -3.66 -16.25
C ALA A 18 -24.18 -4.17 -15.87
N ALA A 19 -23.30 -4.25 -16.86
CA ALA A 19 -21.88 -4.18 -16.61
C ALA A 19 -21.68 -2.86 -15.87
N LEU A 20 -21.59 -2.95 -14.55
CA LEU A 20 -21.07 -1.85 -13.75
C LEU A 20 -19.77 -1.44 -14.45
N PRO A 21 -19.56 -0.15 -14.75
CA PRO A 21 -18.29 0.29 -15.28
C PRO A 21 -17.24 -0.20 -14.29
N SER A 22 -16.42 -1.15 -14.73
CA SER A 22 -15.17 -1.47 -14.06
C SER A 22 -14.38 -0.18 -14.17
N PHE A 23 -14.44 0.64 -13.13
CA PHE A 23 -13.49 1.73 -12.97
C PHE A 23 -12.14 1.03 -12.79
N ALA A 24 -11.50 0.70 -13.91
CA ALA A 24 -10.06 0.53 -13.92
C ALA A 24 -9.52 1.88 -13.45
N ALA A 25 -9.27 2.00 -12.15
CA ALA A 25 -8.51 3.10 -11.61
C ALA A 25 -7.27 3.21 -12.50
N ASP A 26 -7.07 4.37 -13.12
CA ASP A 26 -5.91 4.57 -13.98
C ASP A 26 -4.66 4.21 -13.17
N LYS A 27 -4.03 3.09 -13.53
CA LYS A 27 -2.85 2.59 -12.82
C LYS A 27 -1.78 3.67 -12.95
N ILE A 28 -1.25 4.14 -11.82
CA ILE A 28 -0.24 5.21 -11.77
C ILE A 28 0.88 4.86 -12.74
N ARG A 29 1.12 5.77 -13.70
CA ARG A 29 2.10 5.56 -14.77
C ARG A 29 3.44 6.25 -14.49
N SER A 30 3.54 7.02 -13.41
CA SER A 30 4.74 7.77 -13.06
C SER A 30 4.92 7.80 -11.55
N LEU A 31 5.96 7.12 -11.05
CA LEU A 31 6.39 7.25 -9.65
C LEU A 31 7.16 8.54 -9.40
N CYS A 32 7.56 9.25 -10.45
CA CYS A 32 8.25 10.53 -10.34
C CYS A 32 7.36 11.66 -9.81
N GLU A 33 6.04 11.50 -9.91
CA GLU A 33 5.04 12.48 -9.42
C GLU A 33 4.74 12.32 -7.93
N LEU A 34 5.13 11.19 -7.34
CA LEU A 34 5.04 10.95 -5.90
C LEU A 34 6.34 11.41 -5.27
N HIS A 35 6.28 12.37 -4.35
CA HIS A 35 7.47 12.91 -3.70
C HIS A 35 7.54 12.51 -2.23
N TYR A 36 8.48 11.63 -1.89
CA TYR A 36 8.75 11.25 -0.51
C TYR A 36 9.70 12.26 0.13
N PRO A 37 9.62 12.54 1.45
CA PRO A 37 10.49 13.50 2.10
C PRO A 37 11.98 13.22 1.87
N THR A 38 12.38 11.95 1.85
CA THR A 38 13.76 11.53 1.59
C THR A 38 14.21 11.74 0.14
N ASP A 39 13.29 11.87 -0.83
CA ASP A 39 13.66 12.09 -2.24
C ASP A 39 14.43 13.40 -2.46
N TYR A 40 14.23 14.40 -1.60
CA TYR A 40 14.91 15.71 -1.67
C TYR A 40 16.39 15.63 -1.29
N LEU A 41 16.85 14.52 -0.71
CA LEU A 41 18.24 14.31 -0.31
C LEU A 41 19.12 13.77 -1.45
N TYR A 42 18.53 13.42 -2.59
CA TYR A 42 19.22 12.79 -3.71
C TYR A 42 18.94 13.53 -5.01
N GLU A 43 19.95 13.61 -5.88
CA GLU A 43 19.71 13.99 -7.26
C GLU A 43 19.26 12.77 -8.08
N TRP A 44 18.15 12.90 -8.79
CA TRP A 44 17.61 11.85 -9.64
C TRP A 44 16.93 12.42 -10.88
N ASP A 45 16.86 11.61 -11.92
CA ASP A 45 16.13 11.91 -13.15
C ASP A 45 14.88 11.01 -13.25
N CYS A 46 13.83 11.55 -13.86
CA CYS A 46 12.64 10.76 -14.16
C CYS A 46 12.86 9.99 -15.47
N VAL A 47 12.90 8.65 -15.39
CA VAL A 47 13.21 7.79 -16.53
C VAL A 47 12.01 6.92 -16.88
N LYS A 48 11.58 7.00 -18.14
CA LYS A 48 10.52 6.14 -18.68
C LYS A 48 11.07 4.76 -19.03
N VAL A 49 10.57 3.73 -18.36
CA VAL A 49 10.90 2.32 -18.59
C VAL A 49 10.36 1.88 -19.94
N THR A 50 11.20 1.20 -20.73
CA THR A 50 10.82 0.59 -22.00
C THR A 50 10.75 -0.93 -21.89
N GLY A 51 10.19 -1.61 -22.89
CA GLY A 51 10.14 -3.09 -22.91
C GLY A 51 11.51 -3.78 -22.97
N LYS A 52 12.61 -3.03 -23.13
CA LYS A 52 13.99 -3.54 -23.11
C LYS A 52 14.70 -3.27 -21.78
N ASP A 53 14.02 -2.62 -20.83
CA ASP A 53 14.60 -2.24 -19.56
C ASP A 53 14.24 -3.23 -18.47
N THR A 54 15.16 -3.40 -17.54
CA THR A 54 15.02 -4.20 -16.34
C THR A 54 15.65 -3.44 -15.19
N PRO A 55 15.31 -3.75 -13.92
CA PRO A 55 15.98 -3.14 -12.77
C PRO A 55 17.51 -3.31 -12.84
N TYR A 56 17.99 -4.48 -13.29
CA TYR A 56 19.43 -4.76 -13.46
C TYR A 56 20.09 -3.86 -14.50
N LYS A 57 19.38 -3.51 -15.57
CA LYS A 57 19.92 -2.67 -16.64
C LYS A 57 19.93 -1.19 -16.25
N ILE A 58 18.86 -0.71 -15.60
CA ILE A 58 18.72 0.70 -15.22
C ILE A 58 19.58 1.04 -14.00
N PHE A 59 19.54 0.21 -12.96
CA PHE A 59 20.21 0.49 -11.68
C PHE A 59 21.53 -0.29 -11.51
N GLY A 60 21.87 -1.18 -12.44
CA GLY A 60 23.13 -1.92 -12.41
C GLY A 60 23.27 -2.81 -11.16
N LYS A 61 24.40 -2.66 -10.46
CA LYS A 61 24.70 -3.41 -9.24
C LYS A 61 23.79 -3.01 -8.07
N GLN A 62 23.20 -1.82 -8.12
CA GLN A 62 22.34 -1.24 -7.09
C GLN A 62 20.85 -1.53 -7.37
N TRP A 63 20.51 -2.55 -8.16
CA TRP A 63 19.12 -2.79 -8.56
C TRP A 63 18.15 -3.00 -7.40
N GLN A 64 18.59 -3.61 -6.30
CA GLN A 64 17.76 -3.77 -5.10
C GLN A 64 17.50 -2.42 -4.44
N ASP A 65 18.56 -1.62 -4.29
CA ASP A 65 18.46 -0.26 -3.75
C ASP A 65 17.64 0.67 -4.65
N GLY A 66 17.73 0.53 -5.97
CA GLY A 66 16.96 1.33 -6.92
C GLY A 66 15.46 1.03 -6.87
N LEU A 67 15.10 -0.26 -6.74
CA LEU A 67 13.70 -0.66 -6.49
C LEU A 67 13.20 -0.15 -5.14
N ARG A 68 14.03 -0.29 -4.11
CA ARG A 68 13.78 0.18 -2.75
C ARG A 68 13.60 1.70 -2.67
N PHE A 69 14.42 2.46 -3.41
CA PHE A 69 14.32 3.90 -3.57
C PHE A 69 12.98 4.30 -4.22
N ASN A 70 12.45 3.48 -5.14
CA ASN A 70 11.13 3.69 -5.73
C ASN A 70 9.97 3.06 -4.93
N ARG A 71 10.24 2.47 -3.76
CA ARG A 71 9.27 1.72 -2.93
C ARG A 71 8.54 0.61 -3.69
N MET A 72 9.17 0.07 -4.74
CA MET A 72 8.54 -0.85 -5.69
C MET A 72 9.27 -2.20 -5.76
N ASP A 73 8.62 -3.21 -6.30
CA ASP A 73 9.23 -4.51 -6.60
C ASP A 73 9.49 -4.73 -8.10
N ARG A 74 10.07 -5.89 -8.44
CA ARG A 74 10.41 -6.26 -9.81
C ARG A 74 9.18 -6.42 -10.71
N ARG A 75 8.09 -6.98 -10.18
CA ARG A 75 6.86 -7.23 -10.94
C ARG A 75 6.21 -5.93 -11.40
N HIS A 76 6.34 -4.87 -10.60
CA HIS A 76 5.83 -3.56 -10.94
C HIS A 76 6.80 -2.70 -11.76
N PHE A 77 7.97 -3.21 -12.12
CA PHE A 77 8.90 -2.52 -13.01
C PHE A 77 8.49 -2.70 -14.49
N LEU A 78 7.38 -2.07 -14.87
CA LEU A 78 6.72 -2.32 -16.15
C LEU A 78 7.04 -1.28 -17.23
N ALA A 79 7.07 -1.72 -18.48
CA ALA A 79 7.22 -0.82 -19.62
C ALA A 79 6.10 0.23 -19.66
N GLY A 80 6.47 1.48 -19.95
CA GLY A 80 5.57 2.62 -19.94
C GLY A 80 5.50 3.37 -18.62
N MET A 81 5.95 2.76 -17.51
CA MET A 81 6.08 3.46 -16.23
C MET A 81 7.28 4.40 -16.22
N SER A 82 7.18 5.49 -15.48
CA SER A 82 8.33 6.36 -15.18
C SER A 82 8.78 6.17 -13.74
N VAL A 83 10.08 5.97 -13.53
CA VAL A 83 10.70 5.69 -12.23
C VAL A 83 11.78 6.73 -11.95
N LYS A 84 12.08 6.94 -10.67
CA LYS A 84 13.19 7.80 -10.25
C LYS A 84 14.48 7.03 -10.37
N VAL A 85 15.45 7.60 -11.09
CA VAL A 85 16.79 7.02 -11.25
C VAL A 85 17.81 8.01 -10.69
N PRO A 86 18.49 7.69 -9.58
CA PRO A 86 19.53 8.56 -9.05
C PRO A 86 20.59 8.92 -10.11
N ARG A 87 21.15 10.13 -10.06
CA ARG A 87 22.27 10.48 -10.93
C ARG A 87 23.57 9.80 -10.51
N HIS A 88 23.68 9.55 -9.21
CA HIS A 88 24.79 8.89 -8.55
C HIS A 88 24.26 7.62 -7.87
N MET A 89 24.49 6.46 -8.49
CA MET A 89 23.97 5.17 -7.97
C MET A 89 24.54 4.82 -6.60
N GLU A 90 25.76 5.26 -6.33
CA GLU A 90 26.46 5.05 -5.07
C GLU A 90 25.75 5.70 -3.88
N ASP A 91 25.00 6.79 -4.09
CA ASP A 91 24.33 7.52 -3.01
C ASP A 91 23.18 6.71 -2.40
N ILE A 92 22.51 5.89 -3.22
CA ILE A 92 21.39 5.06 -2.75
C ILE A 92 21.83 3.70 -2.20
N ARG A 93 23.13 3.44 -2.04
CA ARG A 93 23.57 2.17 -1.46
C ARG A 93 22.99 2.00 -0.05
N ASP A 94 22.36 0.86 0.21
CA ASP A 94 21.69 0.57 1.48
C ASP A 94 20.61 1.61 1.83
N PHE A 95 19.98 2.21 0.81
CA PHE A 95 19.02 3.30 0.95
C PHE A 95 18.01 3.03 2.07
N ASN A 96 17.91 3.95 3.04
CA ASN A 96 17.04 3.77 4.19
C ASN A 96 16.57 5.13 4.72
N PRO A 97 15.26 5.45 4.64
CA PRO A 97 14.72 6.68 5.20
C PRO A 97 14.44 6.56 6.71
N MET A 98 14.47 5.34 7.27
CA MET A 98 14.12 5.13 8.68
C MET A 98 15.26 5.60 9.59
N PRO A 99 14.96 6.32 10.69
CA PRO A 99 15.99 6.79 11.60
C PRO A 99 16.71 5.60 12.24
N PRO A 100 18.05 5.65 12.38
CA PRO A 100 18.81 4.55 12.97
C PRO A 100 18.51 4.34 14.46
N LEU A 101 18.06 5.40 15.14
CA LEU A 101 17.62 5.38 16.53
C LEU A 101 16.21 5.97 16.65
N TYR A 102 15.37 5.32 17.43
CA TYR A 102 14.02 5.78 17.76
C TYR A 102 13.83 5.73 19.29
N TYR A 103 14.10 6.86 19.94
CA TYR A 103 14.21 6.96 21.41
C TYR A 103 12.91 6.58 22.15
N GLU A 104 11.75 6.82 21.53
CA GLU A 104 10.45 6.45 22.11
C GLU A 104 10.29 4.93 22.29
N ALA A 105 11.10 4.12 21.58
CA ALA A 105 11.10 2.67 21.64
C ALA A 105 12.21 2.06 22.51
N GLU A 106 13.01 2.84 23.24
CA GLU A 106 14.14 2.33 24.05
C GLU A 106 13.71 1.26 25.08
N LYS A 107 12.47 1.34 25.57
CA LYS A 107 11.91 0.41 26.57
C LYS A 107 11.10 -0.73 25.94
N GLU A 108 10.86 -0.70 24.64
CA GLU A 108 10.14 -1.77 23.93
C GLU A 108 11.18 -2.74 23.35
N PRO A 109 11.16 -4.03 23.74
CA PRO A 109 12.11 -5.02 23.20
C PRO A 109 12.03 -5.15 21.68
N GLN A 110 10.82 -5.01 21.12
CA GLN A 110 10.58 -5.01 19.68
C GLN A 110 9.48 -4.00 19.35
N LEU A 111 9.76 -3.12 18.39
CA LEU A 111 8.81 -2.15 17.87
C LEU A 111 8.89 -2.09 16.35
N ILE A 112 7.72 -1.98 15.72
CA ILE A 112 7.57 -1.71 14.30
C ILE A 112 7.09 -0.26 14.18
N LEU A 113 7.86 0.57 13.48
CA LEU A 113 7.47 1.92 13.09
C LEU A 113 7.09 1.92 11.62
N ILE A 114 5.91 2.41 11.29
CA ILE A 114 5.43 2.60 9.93
C ILE A 114 5.31 4.10 9.69
N ASP A 115 6.15 4.62 8.80
CA ASP A 115 6.04 5.99 8.33
C ASP A 115 5.32 5.99 6.97
N GLN A 116 4.07 6.45 6.99
CA GLN A 116 3.23 6.56 5.81
C GLN A 116 3.74 7.64 4.84
N ASN A 117 4.42 8.69 5.34
CA ASN A 117 4.98 9.74 4.49
C ASN A 117 6.08 9.18 3.61
N GLU A 118 6.90 8.28 4.15
CA GLU A 118 8.02 7.64 3.46
C GLU A 118 7.62 6.37 2.73
N MET A 119 6.45 5.81 3.07
CA MET A 119 6.02 4.46 2.72
C MET A 119 7.09 3.42 3.08
N PHE A 120 7.56 3.50 4.33
CA PHE A 120 8.57 2.60 4.87
C PHE A 120 8.18 2.08 6.25
N LEU A 121 8.71 0.91 6.55
CA LEU A 121 8.67 0.27 7.85
C LEU A 121 10.08 0.13 8.38
N GLY A 122 10.27 0.45 9.66
CA GLY A 122 11.46 0.13 10.44
C GLY A 122 11.11 -0.81 11.59
N ALA A 123 11.87 -1.89 11.74
CA ALA A 123 11.84 -2.79 12.88
C ALA A 123 13.00 -2.45 13.83
N TYR A 124 12.67 -2.21 15.08
CA TYR A 124 13.56 -1.69 16.11
C TYR A 124 13.64 -2.65 17.29
N GLU A 125 14.85 -2.83 17.83
CA GLU A 125 15.10 -3.50 19.10
C GLU A 125 15.65 -2.50 20.10
N PHE A 126 14.92 -2.26 21.19
CA PHE A 126 15.31 -1.27 22.21
C PHE A 126 15.69 0.09 21.60
N GLY A 127 14.91 0.54 20.61
CA GLY A 127 15.14 1.81 19.90
C GLY A 127 16.21 1.79 18.81
N VAL A 128 16.93 0.68 18.58
CA VAL A 128 17.93 0.56 17.51
C VAL A 128 17.33 -0.11 16.29
N LEU A 129 17.47 0.50 15.11
CA LEU A 129 16.96 -0.07 13.86
C LEU A 129 17.75 -1.34 13.49
N VAL A 130 17.03 -2.46 13.29
CA VAL A 130 17.62 -3.75 12.89
C VAL A 130 17.22 -4.20 11.49
N PHE A 131 16.09 -3.70 10.98
CA PHE A 131 15.58 -4.02 9.66
C PHE A 131 14.66 -2.90 9.17
N SER A 132 14.67 -2.59 7.88
CA SER A 132 13.66 -1.73 7.28
C SER A 132 13.30 -2.18 5.87
N ALA A 133 12.09 -1.85 5.43
CA ALA A 133 11.58 -2.20 4.12
C ALA A 133 10.60 -1.15 3.61
N PRO A 134 10.50 -0.94 2.29
CA PRO A 134 9.36 -0.26 1.69
C PRO A 134 8.07 -0.98 2.06
N VAL A 135 6.99 -0.23 2.15
CA VAL A 135 5.66 -0.79 2.37
C VAL A 135 4.62 -0.27 1.39
N ALA A 136 3.65 -1.11 1.07
CA ALA A 136 2.40 -0.66 0.47
C ALA A 136 1.39 -0.35 1.58
N VAL A 137 0.86 0.87 1.59
CA VAL A 137 -0.13 1.34 2.56
C VAL A 137 -1.52 1.45 1.93
N GLY A 138 -2.53 1.73 2.75
CA GLY A 138 -3.91 1.92 2.31
C GLY A 138 -4.06 3.13 1.40
N VAL A 139 -4.91 3.01 0.37
CA VAL A 139 -5.41 4.19 -0.36
C VAL A 139 -6.25 5.08 0.55
N ASP A 140 -6.59 6.29 0.12
CA ASP A 140 -7.24 7.30 0.96
C ASP A 140 -8.48 6.80 1.70
N GLU A 141 -9.35 6.03 1.04
CA GLU A 141 -10.57 5.48 1.64
C GLU A 141 -10.30 4.41 2.70
N TYR A 142 -9.16 3.73 2.62
CA TYR A 142 -8.75 2.63 3.49
C TYR A 142 -7.53 2.96 4.34
N ARG A 143 -7.17 4.24 4.44
CA ARG A 143 -5.99 4.70 5.16
C ARG A 143 -6.11 4.35 6.64
N LEU A 144 -5.03 3.80 7.21
CA LEU A 144 -4.95 3.55 8.64
C LEU A 144 -4.74 4.86 9.40
N LYS A 145 -5.36 4.95 10.57
CA LYS A 145 -5.16 6.10 11.46
C LYS A 145 -3.76 6.04 12.07
N ASN A 146 -3.17 7.21 12.27
CA ASN A 146 -1.95 7.33 13.06
C ASN A 146 -2.24 6.95 14.51
N GLY A 147 -1.29 6.30 15.16
CA GLY A 147 -1.43 5.88 16.55
C GLY A 147 -0.61 4.66 16.92
N SER A 148 -0.89 4.15 18.11
CA SER A 148 -0.22 3.00 18.70
C SER A 148 -1.11 1.77 18.65
N TYR A 149 -0.53 0.68 18.17
CA TYR A 149 -1.14 -0.62 17.97
C TYR A 149 -0.21 -1.71 18.52
N ARG A 150 -0.64 -2.97 18.43
CA ARG A 150 0.19 -4.11 18.84
C ARG A 150 -0.16 -5.35 18.06
N VAL A 151 0.85 -6.10 17.64
CA VAL A 151 0.63 -7.42 17.05
C VAL A 151 0.00 -8.35 18.09
N ASP A 152 -1.18 -8.89 17.78
CA ASP A 152 -1.97 -9.73 18.69
C ASP A 152 -2.20 -11.17 18.17
N SER A 153 -2.01 -11.37 16.86
CA SER A 153 -2.12 -12.66 16.19
C SER A 153 -1.14 -12.72 15.02
N VAL A 154 -0.69 -13.94 14.69
CA VAL A 154 0.19 -14.21 13.55
C VAL A 154 -0.30 -15.43 12.79
N ASP A 155 -0.07 -15.45 11.49
CA ASP A 155 -0.48 -16.54 10.60
C ASP A 155 0.46 -16.60 9.37
N PRO A 156 1.32 -17.62 9.25
CA PRO A 156 2.35 -17.66 8.21
C PRO A 156 1.78 -17.89 6.80
N VAL A 157 0.57 -18.44 6.69
CA VAL A 157 -0.10 -18.77 5.42
C VAL A 157 -1.46 -18.09 5.33
N HIS A 158 -1.58 -16.88 5.88
CA HIS A 158 -2.83 -16.15 5.92
C HIS A 158 -3.39 -15.88 4.52
N GLU A 159 -4.71 -15.94 4.40
CA GLU A 159 -5.43 -15.59 3.17
C GLU A 159 -6.52 -14.57 3.49
N SER A 160 -6.72 -13.63 2.57
CA SER A 160 -7.77 -12.62 2.69
C SER A 160 -9.16 -13.25 2.60
N SER A 161 -10.01 -12.99 3.59
CA SER A 161 -11.43 -13.39 3.55
C SER A 161 -12.32 -12.40 2.77
N LEU A 162 -11.78 -11.26 2.34
CA LEU A 162 -12.55 -10.15 1.76
C LEU A 162 -12.21 -9.89 0.29
N TYR A 163 -10.98 -10.17 -0.10
CA TYR A 163 -10.44 -9.75 -1.39
C TYR A 163 -9.79 -10.92 -2.12
N PRO A 164 -10.16 -11.18 -3.38
CA PRO A 164 -9.47 -12.16 -4.18
C PRO A 164 -8.24 -11.56 -4.87
N VAL A 165 -7.42 -12.41 -5.48
CA VAL A 165 -6.40 -11.99 -6.44
C VAL A 165 -7.08 -11.38 -7.68
N GLU A 166 -6.61 -10.21 -8.11
CA GLU A 166 -7.15 -9.46 -9.26
C GLU A 166 -7.38 -10.39 -10.47
N GLY A 167 -8.62 -10.42 -10.98
CA GLY A 167 -9.00 -11.23 -12.14
C GLY A 167 -9.24 -12.71 -11.85
N THR A 168 -9.33 -13.12 -10.58
CA THR A 168 -9.63 -14.50 -10.17
C THR A 168 -10.61 -14.55 -8.99
N ASP A 169 -11.14 -15.74 -8.67
CA ASP A 169 -11.92 -15.99 -7.46
C ASP A 169 -11.06 -16.51 -6.29
N ARG A 170 -9.74 -16.60 -6.46
CA ARG A 170 -8.84 -17.13 -5.43
C ARG A 170 -8.62 -16.08 -4.35
N PRO A 171 -8.70 -16.42 -3.05
CA PRO A 171 -8.33 -15.51 -1.97
C PRO A 171 -6.96 -14.87 -2.20
N TYR A 172 -6.83 -13.58 -1.86
CA TYR A 172 -5.53 -12.91 -1.95
C TYR A 172 -4.59 -13.49 -0.89
N PRO A 173 -3.39 -13.99 -1.27
CA PRO A 173 -2.42 -14.52 -0.32
C PRO A 173 -1.81 -13.40 0.52
N MET A 174 -1.79 -13.60 1.83
CA MET A 174 -1.26 -12.67 2.82
C MET A 174 -0.19 -13.37 3.67
N HIS A 175 0.76 -14.05 3.01
CA HIS A 175 1.81 -14.82 3.68
C HIS A 175 2.51 -14.00 4.78
N TYR A 176 2.99 -14.70 5.81
CA TYR A 176 3.75 -14.10 6.91
C TYR A 176 2.97 -12.98 7.63
N GLY A 177 1.68 -13.21 7.88
CA GLY A 177 0.75 -12.24 8.45
C GLY A 177 1.01 -11.94 9.92
N LEU A 178 1.05 -10.65 10.27
CA LEU A 178 1.06 -10.11 11.63
C LEU A 178 -0.16 -9.20 11.82
N ARG A 179 -1.20 -9.66 12.53
CA ARG A 179 -2.39 -8.84 12.80
C ARG A 179 -2.09 -7.85 13.91
N PHE A 180 -2.38 -6.57 13.68
CA PHE A 180 -2.14 -5.51 14.66
C PHE A 180 -3.37 -4.68 15.01
N HIS A 181 -4.45 -4.81 14.24
CA HIS A 181 -5.69 -4.07 14.49
C HIS A 181 -6.91 -4.85 14.02
N VAL A 182 -8.03 -4.67 14.74
CA VAL A 182 -9.36 -5.11 14.32
C VAL A 182 -10.29 -3.92 14.47
N ASP A 183 -10.82 -3.44 13.36
CA ASP A 183 -11.87 -2.41 13.36
C ASP A 183 -13.22 -3.11 13.46
N LYS A 184 -14.01 -2.69 14.45
CA LYS A 184 -15.34 -3.25 14.73
C LYS A 184 -16.36 -2.22 14.28
N ARG A 185 -16.95 -2.48 13.11
CA ARG A 185 -18.02 -1.67 12.54
C ARG A 185 -19.36 -2.39 12.69
N ASP A 186 -20.44 -1.66 12.49
CA ASP A 186 -21.80 -2.19 12.63
C ASP A 186 -22.12 -3.29 11.59
N ASP A 187 -21.40 -3.30 10.46
CA ASP A 187 -21.56 -4.25 9.36
C ASP A 187 -20.55 -5.42 9.40
N GLY A 188 -19.62 -5.45 10.35
CA GLY A 188 -18.65 -6.54 10.48
C GLY A 188 -17.35 -6.16 11.17
N TRP A 189 -16.43 -7.13 11.24
CA TRP A 189 -15.10 -6.94 11.83
C TRP A 189 -14.04 -7.04 10.74
N THR A 190 -13.24 -5.99 10.57
CA THR A 190 -12.13 -5.97 9.61
C THR A 190 -10.82 -6.12 10.36
N SER A 191 -10.06 -7.16 10.02
CA SER A 191 -8.71 -7.37 10.58
C SER A 191 -7.67 -6.77 9.66
N TYR A 192 -6.72 -6.04 10.23
CA TYR A 192 -5.61 -5.43 9.52
C TYR A 192 -4.30 -6.11 9.88
N TRP A 193 -3.54 -6.42 8.85
CA TRP A 193 -2.34 -7.24 8.92
C TRP A 193 -1.16 -6.52 8.29
N ILE A 194 0.03 -6.79 8.81
CA ILE A 194 1.30 -6.61 8.09
C ILE A 194 1.61 -7.94 7.41
N HIS A 195 1.79 -7.98 6.10
CA HIS A 195 1.94 -9.26 5.37
C HIS A 195 2.70 -9.13 4.04
N GLY A 196 3.04 -10.29 3.47
CA GLY A 196 3.63 -10.44 2.14
C GLY A 196 2.65 -10.08 1.04
N ARG A 197 3.12 -9.25 0.11
CA ARG A 197 2.42 -8.84 -1.11
C ARG A 197 3.37 -8.37 -2.20
N ASP A 198 2.80 -7.93 -3.30
CA ASP A 198 3.46 -7.15 -4.33
C ASP A 198 3.46 -5.64 -3.98
N LEU A 199 4.53 -4.93 -4.34
CA LEU A 199 4.79 -3.52 -4.00
C LEU A 199 4.84 -2.65 -5.26
N PRO A 200 3.81 -1.80 -5.50
CA PRO A 200 3.75 -0.99 -6.71
C PRO A 200 4.46 0.37 -6.62
N GLY A 201 5.00 0.75 -5.45
CA GLY A 201 5.61 2.08 -5.27
C GLY A 201 4.64 3.20 -4.94
N TYR A 202 3.39 2.89 -4.60
CA TYR A 202 2.35 3.86 -4.23
C TYR A 202 1.28 3.23 -3.32
N PRO A 203 0.43 4.03 -2.64
CA PRO A 203 -0.65 3.50 -1.80
C PRO A 203 -1.60 2.61 -2.59
N ALA A 204 -1.75 1.35 -2.20
CA ALA A 204 -2.38 0.33 -3.04
C ALA A 204 -3.02 -0.82 -2.25
N SER A 205 -3.36 -0.58 -0.98
CA SER A 205 -4.00 -1.60 -0.13
C SER A 205 -5.39 -1.17 0.32
N HIS A 206 -6.18 -2.15 0.77
CA HIS A 206 -7.44 -1.93 1.48
C HIS A 206 -7.22 -1.78 3.01
N GLY A 207 -6.08 -1.18 3.39
CA GLY A 207 -5.72 -0.83 4.76
C GLY A 207 -4.73 -1.78 5.43
N CYS A 208 -4.42 -2.94 4.86
CA CYS A 208 -3.28 -3.74 5.35
C CYS A 208 -1.94 -3.11 4.97
N ILE A 209 -0.88 -3.48 5.67
CA ILE A 209 0.50 -3.03 5.39
C ILE A 209 1.22 -4.13 4.65
N GLY A 210 1.68 -3.81 3.44
CA GLY A 210 2.35 -4.77 2.57
C GLY A 210 3.85 -4.70 2.61
N LEU A 211 4.52 -5.85 2.55
CA LEU A 211 5.96 -5.96 2.26
C LEU A 211 6.18 -6.88 1.08
N THR A 212 7.29 -6.72 0.35
CA THR A 212 7.62 -7.61 -0.76
C THR A 212 7.77 -9.06 -0.29
N ASP A 213 7.11 -9.96 -1.01
CA ASP A 213 7.27 -11.42 -0.89
C ASP A 213 7.29 -12.06 -2.28
N GLU A 214 8.49 -12.29 -2.82
CA GLU A 214 8.63 -12.89 -4.15
C GLU A 214 8.36 -14.40 -4.19
N GLU A 215 8.38 -15.12 -3.06
CA GLU A 215 7.93 -16.53 -3.03
C GLU A 215 6.41 -16.57 -3.26
N MET A 216 5.66 -15.68 -2.61
CA MET A 216 4.24 -15.50 -2.90
C MET A 216 4.03 -15.11 -4.36
N GLN A 217 4.75 -14.10 -4.86
CA GLN A 217 4.57 -13.64 -6.23
C GLN A 217 4.84 -14.75 -7.24
N LEU A 218 5.89 -15.55 -7.04
CA LEU A 218 6.16 -16.71 -7.89
C LEU A 218 5.00 -17.73 -7.86
N ALA A 219 4.47 -18.02 -6.67
CA ALA A 219 3.39 -19.00 -6.52
C ALA A 219 2.08 -18.55 -7.20
N TYR A 220 1.75 -17.26 -7.15
CA TYR A 220 0.46 -16.75 -7.61
C TYR A 220 0.50 -16.06 -8.98
N TYR A 221 1.63 -15.44 -9.34
CA TYR A 221 1.82 -14.73 -10.60
C TYR A 221 2.80 -15.43 -11.56
N GLY A 222 3.55 -16.44 -11.08
CA GLY A 222 4.55 -17.14 -11.89
C GLY A 222 5.86 -16.38 -12.06
N GLU A 223 6.01 -15.24 -11.38
CA GLU A 223 7.20 -14.39 -11.46
C GLU A 223 7.51 -13.75 -10.10
N PRO A 224 8.79 -13.45 -9.82
CA PRO A 224 9.97 -13.75 -10.63
C PRO A 224 10.41 -15.22 -10.52
N ALA A 225 10.99 -15.78 -11.59
CA ALA A 225 11.43 -17.19 -11.62
C ALA A 225 12.45 -17.57 -10.52
N LYS A 226 13.14 -16.57 -9.96
CA LYS A 226 14.05 -16.73 -8.81
C LYS A 226 13.72 -15.66 -7.77
N PRO A 227 12.95 -16.02 -6.72
CA PRO A 227 12.67 -15.14 -5.59
C PRO A 227 13.96 -14.76 -4.86
N LEU A 228 14.08 -13.49 -4.49
CA LEU A 228 15.23 -12.87 -3.81
C LEU A 228 14.77 -11.87 -2.73
N LEU A 229 13.71 -11.11 -2.99
CA LEU A 229 13.17 -10.10 -2.08
C LEU A 229 12.06 -10.72 -1.23
N MET A 230 12.34 -10.84 0.08
CA MET A 230 11.55 -11.63 1.05
C MET A 230 11.33 -10.85 2.35
N ASP A 231 10.99 -9.57 2.22
CA ASP A 231 10.95 -8.63 3.33
C ASP A 231 9.85 -8.97 4.34
N ALA A 232 8.70 -9.48 3.88
CA ALA A 232 7.64 -9.98 4.75
C ALA A 232 8.10 -11.17 5.61
N LYS A 233 8.78 -12.15 4.99
CA LYS A 233 9.33 -13.33 5.67
C LYS A 233 10.38 -12.94 6.71
N LYS A 234 11.29 -12.02 6.37
CA LYS A 234 12.30 -11.50 7.30
C LYS A 234 11.66 -10.83 8.51
N LEU A 235 10.68 -9.95 8.29
CA LEU A 235 9.96 -9.26 9.36
C LEU A 235 9.22 -10.25 10.27
N TYR A 236 8.52 -11.22 9.69
CA TYR A 236 7.80 -12.24 10.44
C TYR A 236 8.74 -13.11 11.27
N GLN A 237 9.85 -13.57 10.70
CA GLN A 237 10.86 -14.35 11.43
C GLN A 237 11.47 -13.55 12.59
N TRP A 238 11.72 -12.26 12.39
CA TRP A 238 12.16 -11.37 13.46
C TRP A 238 11.11 -11.19 14.56
N ALA A 239 9.85 -10.96 14.19
CA ALA A 239 8.76 -10.71 15.14
C ALA A 239 8.34 -11.97 15.91
N VAL A 240 8.33 -13.13 15.27
CA VAL A 240 7.80 -14.38 15.82
C VAL A 240 8.91 -15.27 16.37
N GLY A 241 10.01 -15.41 15.64
CA GLY A 241 11.16 -16.24 16.00
C GLY A 241 10.78 -17.72 16.16
N ASN A 242 11.29 -18.34 17.22
CA ASN A 242 11.03 -19.74 17.57
C ASN A 242 9.61 -20.02 18.11
N ARG A 243 8.74 -19.00 18.18
CA ARG A 243 7.37 -19.12 18.67
C ARG A 243 6.37 -19.49 17.58
N ASP A 244 6.83 -19.64 16.33
CA ASP A 244 5.98 -19.96 15.19
C ASP A 244 5.49 -21.41 15.27
N THR A 245 4.18 -21.60 15.25
CA THR A 245 3.53 -22.92 15.25
C THR A 245 3.19 -23.40 13.85
N GLY A 246 3.38 -22.56 12.81
CA GLY A 246 3.01 -22.88 11.44
C GLY A 246 1.52 -22.68 11.13
N ALA A 247 0.74 -22.11 12.05
CA ALA A 247 -0.68 -21.86 11.90
C ALA A 247 -1.10 -20.55 12.59
N LEU A 248 -2.34 -20.11 12.32
CA LEU A 248 -2.94 -18.97 13.02
C LEU A 248 -2.85 -19.16 14.54
N GLN A 249 -2.16 -18.23 15.20
CA GLN A 249 -1.98 -18.25 16.64
C GLN A 249 -2.12 -16.85 17.24
N ARG A 250 -2.53 -16.79 18.51
CA ARG A 250 -2.42 -15.55 19.29
C ARG A 250 -0.99 -15.39 19.77
N LEU A 251 -0.48 -14.17 19.67
CA LEU A 251 0.87 -13.83 20.09
C LEU A 251 0.86 -12.40 20.58
N ARG A 252 1.43 -12.13 21.76
CA ARG A 252 1.79 -10.75 22.12
C ARG A 252 3.09 -10.41 21.40
N GLY A 253 2.96 -9.85 20.21
CA GLY A 253 4.09 -9.48 19.36
C GLY A 253 4.59 -8.04 19.59
N PRO A 254 5.40 -7.54 18.66
CA PRO A 254 5.94 -6.18 18.69
C PRO A 254 4.85 -5.11 18.86
N ALA A 255 5.22 -4.00 19.51
CA ALA A 255 4.45 -2.77 19.42
C ALA A 255 4.46 -2.28 17.97
N VAL A 256 3.38 -1.63 17.52
CA VAL A 256 3.30 -1.05 16.18
C VAL A 256 2.92 0.42 16.31
N ILE A 257 3.72 1.31 15.75
CA ILE A 257 3.42 2.74 15.66
C ILE A 257 3.20 3.09 14.19
N ILE A 258 2.10 3.78 13.91
CA ILE A 258 1.80 4.30 12.57
C ILE A 258 1.78 5.82 12.65
N MET A 259 2.52 6.46 11.74
CA MET A 259 2.61 7.92 11.65
C MET A 259 2.61 8.39 10.19
N GLY A 260 2.42 9.69 10.00
CA GLY A 260 2.48 10.33 8.69
C GLY A 260 1.21 10.20 7.86
N GLU A 261 1.27 10.69 6.63
CA GLU A 261 0.23 10.63 5.63
C GLU A 261 0.84 10.21 4.27
N PRO A 262 0.27 9.20 3.59
CA PRO A 262 0.78 8.78 2.30
C PRO A 262 0.71 9.90 1.24
N GLN A 263 1.71 9.92 0.36
CA GLN A 263 1.68 10.76 -0.83
C GLN A 263 0.61 10.25 -1.78
N VAL A 264 -0.30 11.13 -2.19
CA VAL A 264 -1.39 10.82 -3.11
C VAL A 264 -1.01 11.35 -4.49
N PRO A 265 -1.11 10.55 -5.57
CA PRO A 265 -0.84 11.03 -6.92
C PRO A 265 -1.74 12.23 -7.26
N PRO A 266 -1.25 13.21 -8.03
CA PRO A 266 -2.03 14.41 -8.38
C PRO A 266 -3.38 14.09 -9.07
N GLU A 267 -3.47 12.99 -9.81
CA GLU A 267 -4.69 12.58 -10.53
C GLU A 267 -5.81 12.09 -9.60
N GLN A 268 -5.47 11.70 -8.36
CA GLN A 268 -6.45 11.37 -7.30
C GLN A 268 -6.89 12.59 -6.48
N LEU A 269 -6.26 13.77 -6.68
CA LEU A 269 -6.79 15.05 -6.22
C LEU A 269 -7.96 15.45 -7.13
N ARG A 270 -9.12 14.80 -6.96
CA ARG A 270 -10.36 15.33 -7.54
C ARG A 270 -10.50 16.78 -7.07
N PRO A 271 -10.80 17.75 -7.96
CA PRO A 271 -11.04 19.11 -7.52
C PRO A 271 -12.18 19.09 -6.51
N VAL A 272 -11.98 19.76 -5.36
CA VAL A 272 -13.07 20.10 -4.45
C VAL A 272 -14.15 20.74 -5.31
N SER A 273 -15.34 20.14 -5.37
CA SER A 273 -16.42 20.68 -6.16
C SER A 273 -16.63 22.12 -5.71
N SER A 274 -16.54 23.06 -6.66
CA SER A 274 -16.67 24.49 -6.42
C SER A 274 -18.10 24.92 -6.07
N SER A 275 -18.91 24.01 -5.51
CA SER A 275 -20.29 24.24 -5.12
C SER A 275 -20.49 24.69 -3.67
N THR A 276 -19.41 24.97 -2.93
CA THR A 276 -19.52 25.55 -1.57
C THR A 276 -18.63 26.77 -1.37
N VAL A 277 -18.52 27.62 -2.38
CA VAL A 277 -18.28 29.05 -2.12
C VAL A 277 -19.64 29.73 -2.11
N VAL A 278 -20.19 29.92 -0.92
CA VAL A 278 -21.31 30.82 -0.71
C VAL A 278 -20.82 32.21 -1.14
N SER A 279 -21.31 32.70 -2.28
CA SER A 279 -21.09 34.07 -2.71
C SER A 279 -21.65 35.03 -1.66
N PRO A 280 -20.89 36.04 -1.20
CA PRO A 280 -21.40 37.10 -0.36
C PRO A 280 -22.17 38.10 -1.24
N ALA A 281 -23.40 37.76 -1.59
CA ALA A 281 -24.29 38.65 -2.32
C ALA A 281 -25.75 38.40 -1.95
N GLN A 282 -26.11 38.72 -0.70
CA GLN A 282 -27.43 39.19 -0.31
C GLN A 282 -27.34 39.88 1.05
N ALA A 283 -26.54 40.95 1.11
CA ALA A 283 -26.70 41.96 2.14
C ALA A 283 -27.99 42.72 1.84
N GLY A 284 -29.07 42.36 2.54
CA GLY A 284 -30.31 43.11 2.55
C GLY A 284 -30.07 44.55 3.01
N ALA A 285 -30.75 45.48 2.35
CA ALA A 285 -30.69 46.91 2.65
C ALA A 285 -31.03 47.22 4.13
N PRO A 286 -30.43 48.26 4.73
CA PRO A 286 -30.67 48.60 6.13
C PRO A 286 -32.08 49.16 6.31
N GLY A 287 -32.86 48.49 7.17
CA GLY A 287 -34.13 48.98 7.67
C GLY A 287 -33.94 50.24 8.51
N ARG A 288 -34.69 51.27 8.13
CA ARG A 288 -34.84 52.58 8.79
C ARG A 288 -35.17 52.41 10.29
N ALA A 289 -34.42 53.08 11.15
CA ALA A 289 -34.76 53.25 12.57
C ALA A 289 -36.03 54.13 12.74
N PRO A 290 -36.92 53.82 13.69
CA PRO A 290 -37.83 54.82 14.23
C PRO A 290 -37.18 55.48 15.46
N GLY A 291 -37.00 56.79 15.37
CA GLY A 291 -36.73 57.61 16.55
C GLY A 291 -38.04 57.98 17.25
N ARG A 292 -38.05 57.76 18.57
CA ARG A 292 -38.63 58.54 19.68
C ARG A 292 -39.12 57.62 20.78
#